data_AF-A0A924I902-F1
#
_entry.id   AF-A0A924I902-F1
#
_cell.length_a   1.000
_cell.length_b   1.000
_cell.length_c   1.000
_cell.angle_alpha   90.00
_cell.angle_beta   90.00
_cell.angle_gamma   90.00
#
_symmetry.space_group_name_H-M   'P 1'
#
loop_
_entity.id
_entity.type
_entity.pdbx_description
1 polymer ?
#
loop_
_entity_poly.entity_id
_entity_poly.type
_entity_poly.pdbx_seq_one_letter_code
_entity_poly.pdbx_strand_id
1 'polypeptide(L)'
;MKIKFIIIALLFVSFQNLYAQETVTPVATDSLQIKAMQLENQQAQEKAKLEQDLKNQKQSLKQQEEAQRKVDRAANDAKDAQKDADRERKKYEKANKKMEKEQDRLSDAQKKLSKYQDKKQDGQRELEKMQSKFERAKSRGKLTPVEIEKGNVKITKQQLKISQIQEDIDSAQKKLNRLN
;
A
#
# COMPACT_ATOMS: atom_id res chain seq x y z
N MET A 1 -18.28 63.81 -30.91
CA MET A 1 -19.35 62.80 -30.74
C MET A 1 -20.61 63.06 -31.58
N LYS A 2 -20.77 64.19 -32.28
CA LYS A 2 -22.03 64.53 -32.99
C LYS A 2 -22.27 63.77 -34.30
N ILE A 3 -21.21 63.43 -35.04
CA ILE A 3 -21.32 62.71 -36.33
C ILE A 3 -21.74 61.24 -36.16
N LYS A 4 -21.37 60.60 -35.04
CA LYS A 4 -21.71 59.20 -34.77
C LYS A 4 -23.20 59.00 -34.50
N PHE A 5 -23.88 59.97 -33.90
CA PHE A 5 -25.32 59.92 -33.67
C PHE A 5 -26.13 60.10 -34.96
N ILE A 6 -25.63 60.87 -35.94
CA ILE A 6 -26.30 61.09 -37.22
C ILE A 6 -26.33 59.80 -38.06
N ILE A 7 -25.25 59.01 -38.03
CA ILE A 7 -25.16 57.74 -38.77
C ILE A 7 -26.08 56.67 -38.18
N ILE A 8 -26.23 56.64 -36.84
CA ILE A 8 -27.14 55.71 -36.16
C ILE A 8 -28.61 56.07 -36.43
N ALA A 9 -28.93 57.36 -36.49
CA ALA A 9 -30.28 57.83 -36.85
C ALA A 9 -30.64 57.49 -38.30
N LEU A 10 -29.68 57.58 -39.24
CA LEU A 10 -29.91 57.23 -40.64
C LEU A 10 -30.16 55.72 -40.85
N LEU A 11 -29.51 54.87 -40.06
CA LEU A 11 -29.66 53.41 -40.10
C LEU A 11 -31.01 52.91 -39.56
N PHE A 12 -31.61 53.63 -38.62
CA PHE A 12 -32.92 53.26 -38.05
C PHE A 12 -34.11 53.57 -38.98
N VAL A 13 -33.98 54.57 -39.87
CA VAL A 13 -35.05 54.95 -40.83
C VAL A 13 -35.18 53.93 -41.97
N SER A 14 -34.10 53.23 -42.33
CA SER A 14 -34.12 52.21 -43.39
C SER A 14 -34.80 50.88 -43.01
N PHE A 15 -35.02 50.60 -41.71
CA PHE A 15 -35.59 49.33 -41.25
C PHE A 15 -37.13 49.32 -41.11
N GLN A 16 -37.82 50.45 -41.33
CA GLN A 16 -39.27 50.54 -41.10
C GLN A 16 -40.16 50.26 -42.32
N ASN A 17 -39.59 49.95 -43.50
CA ASN A 17 -40.38 49.78 -44.74
C ASN A 17 -40.60 48.31 -45.17
N LEU A 18 -40.37 47.33 -44.29
CA LEU A 18 -40.46 45.89 -44.63
C LEU A 18 -41.73 45.17 -44.12
N TYR A 19 -42.77 45.92 -43.75
CA TYR A 19 -44.10 45.37 -43.48
C TYR A 19 -45.12 45.97 -44.45
N ALA A 20 -44.94 45.71 -45.75
CA ALA A 20 -45.97 45.91 -46.75
C ALA A 20 -46.86 44.67 -46.79
N GLN A 21 -48.12 44.88 -46.42
CA GLN A 21 -49.19 43.92 -46.27
C GLN A 21 -49.62 43.34 -47.64
N GLU A 22 -49.32 42.07 -47.91
CA GLU A 22 -49.95 41.32 -49.00
C GLU A 22 -51.34 40.84 -48.55
N THR A 23 -52.39 41.44 -49.10
CA THR A 23 -53.77 40.98 -48.90
C THR A 23 -54.07 39.82 -49.83
N VAL A 24 -53.93 38.59 -49.34
CA VAL A 24 -54.41 37.39 -50.02
C VAL A 24 -55.92 37.25 -49.76
N THR A 25 -56.72 37.34 -50.82
CA THR A 25 -58.16 37.06 -50.80
C THR A 25 -58.42 35.58 -50.45
N PRO A 26 -59.25 35.25 -49.44
CA PRO A 26 -59.59 33.86 -49.16
C PRO A 26 -60.70 33.39 -50.10
N VAL A 27 -60.38 32.44 -50.97
CA VAL A 27 -61.37 31.59 -51.65
C VAL A 27 -61.86 30.56 -50.62
N ALA A 28 -63.17 30.53 -50.40
CA ALA A 28 -63.81 29.60 -49.47
C ALA A 28 -63.67 28.16 -49.97
N THR A 29 -62.88 27.36 -49.27
CA THR A 29 -62.79 25.89 -49.45
C THR A 29 -63.54 25.18 -48.32
N ASP A 30 -64.26 24.13 -48.71
CA ASP A 30 -65.26 23.40 -47.93
C ASP A 30 -64.70 22.81 -46.61
N SER A 31 -65.32 23.18 -45.49
CA SER A 31 -64.81 22.98 -44.12
C SER A 31 -64.63 21.51 -43.68
N LEU A 32 -65.27 20.56 -44.38
CA LEU A 32 -65.24 19.14 -44.05
C LEU A 32 -63.96 18.44 -44.54
N GLN A 33 -63.43 18.81 -45.71
CA GLN A 33 -62.16 18.25 -46.20
C GLN A 33 -60.96 18.79 -45.41
N ILE A 34 -61.02 20.05 -44.98
CA ILE A 34 -59.99 20.68 -44.14
C ILE A 34 -59.92 20.02 -42.75
N LYS A 35 -61.07 19.71 -42.14
CA LYS A 35 -61.13 18.99 -40.86
C LYS A 35 -60.60 17.56 -40.95
N ALA A 36 -60.91 16.82 -42.01
CA ALA A 36 -60.39 15.48 -42.22
C ALA A 36 -58.86 15.49 -42.42
N MET A 37 -58.36 16.41 -43.24
CA MET A 37 -56.92 16.61 -43.48
C MET A 37 -56.17 17.09 -42.22
N GLN A 38 -56.80 17.91 -41.37
CA GLN A 38 -56.24 18.30 -40.07
C GLN A 38 -56.20 17.15 -39.06
N LEU A 39 -57.22 16.29 -39.03
CA LEU A 39 -57.27 15.13 -38.14
C LEU A 39 -56.19 14.10 -38.51
N GLU A 40 -56.01 13.83 -39.82
CA GLU A 40 -54.97 12.94 -40.32
C GLU A 40 -53.56 13.49 -40.07
N ASN A 41 -53.35 14.80 -40.27
CA ASN A 41 -52.10 15.47 -39.91
C ASN A 41 -51.82 15.47 -38.41
N GLN A 42 -52.85 15.62 -37.55
CA GLN A 42 -52.70 15.49 -36.10
C GLN A 42 -52.31 14.06 -35.70
N GLN A 43 -52.96 13.04 -36.26
CA GLN A 43 -52.61 11.64 -36.00
C GLN A 43 -51.21 11.27 -36.52
N ALA A 44 -50.80 11.82 -37.67
CA ALA A 44 -49.44 11.66 -38.19
C ALA A 44 -48.40 12.35 -37.30
N GLN A 45 -48.68 13.56 -36.79
CA GLN A 45 -47.82 14.25 -35.83
C GLN A 45 -47.74 13.53 -34.49
N GLU A 46 -48.85 12.96 -34.00
CA GLU A 46 -48.88 12.21 -32.75
C GLU A 46 -48.08 10.92 -32.87
N LYS A 47 -48.25 10.16 -33.95
CA LYS A 47 -47.42 8.98 -34.25
C LYS A 47 -45.94 9.32 -34.39
N ALA A 48 -45.61 10.42 -35.06
CA ALA A 48 -44.24 10.89 -35.21
C ALA A 48 -43.60 11.28 -33.85
N LYS A 49 -44.36 11.97 -32.98
CA LYS A 49 -43.92 12.29 -31.61
C LYS A 49 -43.74 11.02 -30.77
N LEU A 50 -44.68 10.09 -30.83
CA LEU A 50 -44.61 8.85 -30.08
C LEU A 50 -43.42 7.98 -30.52
N GLU A 51 -43.11 7.94 -31.82
CA GLU A 51 -41.93 7.25 -32.34
C GLU A 51 -40.62 7.96 -31.93
N GLN A 52 -40.61 9.29 -31.91
CA GLN A 52 -39.48 10.09 -31.45
C GLN A 52 -39.22 9.91 -29.95
N ASP A 53 -40.26 9.91 -29.12
CA ASP A 53 -40.18 9.66 -27.69
C ASP A 53 -39.69 8.24 -27.39
N LEU A 54 -40.15 7.25 -28.15
CA LEU A 54 -39.72 5.86 -28.00
C LEU A 54 -38.25 5.65 -28.43
N LYS A 55 -37.77 6.40 -29.43
CA LYS A 55 -36.34 6.47 -29.82
C LYS A 55 -35.50 7.15 -28.73
N ASN A 56 -35.96 8.28 -28.19
CA ASN A 56 -35.29 9.00 -27.11
C ASN A 56 -35.21 8.16 -25.83
N GLN A 57 -36.29 7.46 -25.48
CA GLN A 57 -36.33 6.57 -24.32
C GLN A 57 -35.39 5.37 -24.48
N LYS A 58 -35.32 4.78 -25.68
CA LYS A 58 -34.33 3.73 -26.00
C LYS A 58 -32.89 4.23 -25.94
N GLN A 59 -32.60 5.45 -26.40
CA GLN A 59 -31.27 6.04 -26.28
C GLN A 59 -30.90 6.34 -24.83
N SER A 60 -31.82 6.91 -24.06
CA SER A 60 -31.66 7.17 -22.63
C SER A 60 -31.37 5.87 -21.85
N LEU A 61 -32.15 4.82 -22.08
CA LEU A 61 -31.94 3.50 -21.45
C LEU A 61 -30.57 2.90 -21.81
N LYS A 62 -30.16 2.99 -23.08
CA LYS A 62 -28.82 2.52 -23.50
C LYS A 62 -27.69 3.31 -22.83
N GLN A 63 -27.82 4.64 -22.75
CA GLN A 63 -26.83 5.48 -22.08
C GLN A 63 -26.76 5.17 -20.58
N GLN A 64 -27.90 4.93 -19.93
CA GLN A 64 -27.96 4.56 -18.52
C GLN A 64 -27.33 3.18 -18.27
N GLU A 65 -27.60 2.20 -19.15
CA GLU A 65 -26.99 0.87 -19.06
C GLU A 65 -25.47 0.93 -19.29
N GLU A 66 -25.00 1.70 -20.27
CA GLU A 66 -23.57 1.90 -20.50
C GLU A 66 -22.90 2.62 -19.32
N ALA A 67 -23.56 3.61 -18.72
CA ALA A 67 -23.07 4.29 -17.52
C ALA A 67 -22.97 3.33 -16.34
N GLN A 68 -24.00 2.51 -16.11
CA GLN A 68 -24.00 1.49 -15.06
C GLN A 68 -22.89 0.47 -15.28
N ARG A 69 -22.72 -0.04 -16.51
CA ARG A 69 -21.63 -0.98 -16.86
C ARG A 69 -20.25 -0.37 -16.61
N LYS A 70 -20.06 0.93 -16.85
CA LYS A 70 -18.80 1.63 -16.55
C LYS A 70 -18.56 1.74 -15.04
N VAL A 71 -19.61 2.06 -14.27
CA VAL A 71 -19.53 2.11 -12.80
C VAL A 71 -19.20 0.72 -12.23
N ASP A 72 -19.87 -0.33 -12.70
CA ASP A 72 -19.64 -1.70 -12.23
C ASP A 72 -18.23 -2.19 -12.58
N ARG A 73 -17.71 -1.86 -13.77
CA ARG A 73 -16.32 -2.15 -14.14
C ARG A 73 -15.34 -1.41 -13.24
N ALA A 74 -15.53 -0.10 -13.05
CA ALA A 74 -14.67 0.69 -12.18
C ALA A 74 -14.68 0.18 -10.72
N ALA A 75 -15.84 -0.25 -10.22
CA ALA A 75 -15.97 -0.84 -8.89
C ALA A 75 -15.23 -2.19 -8.78
N ASN A 76 -15.32 -3.04 -9.80
CA ASN A 76 -14.58 -4.32 -9.84
C ASN A 76 -13.06 -4.09 -9.94
N ASP A 77 -12.62 -3.17 -10.81
CA ASP A 77 -11.21 -2.81 -10.96
C ASP A 77 -10.65 -2.24 -9.65
N ALA A 78 -11.40 -1.37 -8.97
CA ALA A 78 -11.01 -0.83 -7.67
C ALA A 78 -10.92 -1.93 -6.59
N LYS A 79 -11.85 -2.87 -6.60
CA LYS A 79 -11.85 -4.01 -5.66
C LYS A 79 -10.65 -4.93 -5.90
N ASP A 80 -10.30 -5.18 -7.15
CA ASP A 80 -9.16 -6.03 -7.49
C ASP A 80 -7.83 -5.32 -7.20
N ALA A 81 -7.72 -4.02 -7.48
CA ALA A 81 -6.59 -3.20 -7.05
C ALA A 81 -6.42 -3.20 -5.51
N GLN A 82 -7.52 -3.11 -4.76
CA GLN A 82 -7.46 -3.19 -3.30
C GLN A 82 -6.99 -4.57 -2.81
N LYS A 83 -7.47 -5.66 -3.41
CA LYS A 83 -7.00 -7.01 -3.07
C LYS A 83 -5.52 -7.19 -3.35
N ASP A 84 -5.02 -6.66 -4.45
CA ASP A 84 -3.61 -6.77 -4.81
C ASP A 84 -2.73 -5.93 -3.88
N ALA A 85 -3.15 -4.71 -3.54
CA ALA A 85 -2.50 -3.90 -2.52
C ALA A 85 -2.46 -4.61 -1.15
N ASP A 86 -3.55 -5.27 -0.73
CA ASP A 86 -3.59 -6.04 0.52
C ASP A 86 -2.67 -7.27 0.49
N ARG A 87 -2.59 -7.96 -0.66
CA ARG A 87 -1.67 -9.08 -0.86
C ARG A 87 -0.22 -8.62 -0.75
N GLU A 88 0.11 -7.49 -1.36
CA GLU A 88 1.46 -6.93 -1.32
C GLU A 88 1.84 -6.46 0.08
N ARG A 89 0.93 -5.77 0.79
CA ARG A 89 1.10 -5.43 2.22
C ARG A 89 1.36 -6.67 3.06
N LYS A 90 0.59 -7.74 2.88
CA LYS A 90 0.80 -9.01 3.60
C LYS A 90 2.13 -9.68 3.27
N LYS A 91 2.60 -9.59 2.02
CA LYS A 91 3.92 -10.11 1.63
C LYS A 91 5.03 -9.31 2.32
N TYR A 92 4.92 -7.99 2.31
CA TYR A 92 5.86 -7.08 2.97
C TYR A 92 5.91 -7.30 4.49
N GLU A 93 4.75 -7.39 5.14
CA GLU A 93 4.66 -7.68 6.58
C GLU A 93 5.32 -9.03 6.93
N LYS A 94 5.05 -10.08 6.13
CA LYS A 94 5.69 -11.40 6.31
C LYS A 94 7.20 -11.33 6.11
N ALA A 95 7.68 -10.56 5.14
CA ALA A 95 9.11 -10.38 4.91
C ALA A 95 9.77 -9.65 6.08
N ASN A 96 9.18 -8.54 6.54
CA ASN A 96 9.67 -7.80 7.71
C ASN A 96 9.70 -8.66 8.97
N LYS A 97 8.64 -9.43 9.23
CA LYS A 97 8.60 -10.32 10.40
C LYS A 97 9.64 -11.45 10.33
N LYS A 98 10.01 -11.90 9.13
CA LYS A 98 11.10 -12.88 8.97
C LYS A 98 12.46 -12.21 9.26
N MET A 99 12.68 -11.03 8.70
CA MET A 99 13.89 -10.25 8.94
C MET A 99 14.07 -9.92 10.43
N GLU A 100 13.02 -9.48 11.12
CA GLU A 100 13.03 -9.22 12.56
C GLU A 100 13.42 -10.48 13.35
N LYS A 101 12.81 -11.62 13.04
CA LYS A 101 13.17 -12.90 13.68
C LYS A 101 14.61 -13.34 13.41
N GLU A 102 15.14 -13.05 12.23
CA GLU A 102 16.54 -13.35 11.89
C GLU A 102 17.49 -12.43 12.65
N GLN A 103 17.18 -11.14 12.75
CA GLN A 103 17.92 -10.19 13.57
C GLN A 103 17.90 -10.56 15.05
N ASP A 104 16.75 -10.99 15.59
CA ASP A 104 16.62 -11.46 16.97
C ASP A 104 17.49 -12.69 17.23
N ARG A 105 17.44 -13.69 16.32
CA ARG A 105 18.27 -14.89 16.41
C ARG A 105 19.76 -14.55 16.39
N LEU A 106 20.15 -13.60 15.54
CA LEU A 106 21.53 -13.13 15.43
C LEU A 106 21.97 -12.43 16.72
N SER A 107 21.15 -11.51 17.23
CA SER A 107 21.38 -10.79 18.49
C SER A 107 21.51 -11.75 19.67
N ASP A 108 20.63 -12.75 19.77
CA ASP A 108 20.68 -13.76 20.82
C ASP A 108 21.92 -14.65 20.73
N ALA A 109 22.35 -15.02 19.52
CA ALA A 109 23.58 -15.76 19.30
C ALA A 109 24.82 -14.95 19.72
N GLN A 110 24.88 -13.66 19.35
CA GLN A 110 25.95 -12.74 19.76
C GLN A 110 25.98 -12.55 21.28
N LYS A 111 24.82 -12.34 21.92
CA LYS A 111 24.73 -12.21 23.39
C LYS A 111 25.21 -13.47 24.10
N LYS A 112 24.88 -14.66 23.59
CA LYS A 112 25.37 -15.94 24.16
C LYS A 112 26.88 -16.06 24.03
N LEU A 113 27.43 -15.74 22.86
CA LEU A 113 28.87 -15.75 22.63
C LEU A 113 29.60 -14.81 23.62
N SER A 114 29.12 -13.57 23.75
CA SER A 114 29.67 -12.60 24.71
C SER A 114 29.64 -13.14 26.15
N LYS A 115 28.51 -13.70 26.59
CA LYS A 115 28.39 -14.30 27.94
C LYS A 115 29.40 -15.42 28.18
N TYR A 116 29.68 -16.25 27.19
CA TYR A 116 30.69 -17.30 27.35
C TYR A 116 32.11 -16.74 27.36
N GLN A 117 32.39 -15.72 26.55
CA GLN A 117 33.68 -15.01 26.57
C GLN A 117 33.94 -14.36 27.93
N ASP A 118 32.93 -13.69 28.52
CA ASP A 118 33.02 -13.09 29.85
C ASP A 118 33.32 -14.17 30.92
N LYS A 119 32.56 -15.28 30.89
CA LYS A 119 32.79 -16.42 31.80
C LYS A 119 34.18 -17.01 31.66
N LYS A 120 34.71 -17.12 30.43
CA LYS A 120 36.07 -17.59 30.19
C LYS A 120 37.08 -16.64 30.83
N GLN A 121 36.90 -15.33 30.64
CA GLN A 121 37.79 -14.32 31.19
C GLN A 121 37.79 -14.36 32.72
N ASP A 122 36.63 -14.45 33.35
CA ASP A 122 36.52 -14.57 34.81
C ASP A 122 37.17 -15.87 35.31
N GLY A 123 36.92 -17.00 34.64
CA GLY A 123 37.56 -18.27 34.94
C GLY A 123 39.08 -18.21 34.85
N GLN A 124 39.63 -17.50 33.85
CA GLN A 124 41.07 -17.27 33.69
C GLN A 124 41.64 -16.42 34.84
N ARG A 125 40.97 -15.33 35.23
CA ARG A 125 41.39 -14.51 36.38
C ARG A 125 41.37 -15.31 37.69
N GLU A 126 40.39 -16.19 37.88
CA GLU A 126 40.33 -17.08 39.05
C GLU A 126 41.48 -18.09 39.05
N LEU A 127 41.77 -18.69 37.89
CA LEU A 127 42.88 -19.63 37.73
C LEU A 127 44.22 -18.97 38.07
N GLU A 128 44.46 -17.77 37.54
CA GLU A 128 45.67 -16.99 37.82
C GLU A 128 45.83 -16.69 39.31
N LYS A 129 44.75 -16.23 39.97
CA LYS A 129 44.74 -16.00 41.43
C LYS A 129 45.03 -17.29 42.21
N MET A 130 44.49 -18.42 41.78
CA MET A 130 44.69 -19.72 42.42
C MET A 130 46.14 -20.18 42.27
N GLN A 131 46.68 -20.13 41.05
CA GLN A 131 48.07 -20.48 40.75
C GLN A 131 49.05 -19.59 41.52
N SER A 132 48.84 -18.28 41.52
CA SER A 132 49.69 -17.33 42.26
C SER A 132 49.72 -17.63 43.77
N LYS A 133 48.56 -17.86 44.39
CA LYS A 133 48.48 -18.23 45.81
C LYS A 133 49.14 -19.57 46.10
N PHE A 134 48.92 -20.56 45.23
CA PHE A 134 49.47 -21.90 45.37
C PHE A 134 51.00 -21.89 45.28
N GLU A 135 51.56 -21.28 44.24
CA GLU A 135 53.01 -21.17 44.04
C GLU A 135 53.68 -20.37 45.17
N ARG A 136 53.03 -19.30 45.66
CA ARG A 136 53.53 -18.54 46.82
C ARG A 136 53.54 -19.38 48.10
N ALA A 137 52.56 -20.24 48.33
CA ALA A 137 52.52 -21.11 49.50
C ALA A 137 53.54 -22.26 49.39
N LYS A 138 53.65 -22.85 48.19
CA LYS A 138 54.59 -23.93 47.86
C LYS A 138 56.05 -23.47 47.99
N SER A 139 56.41 -22.34 47.38
CA SER A 139 57.76 -21.76 47.45
C SER A 139 58.20 -21.39 48.87
N ARG A 140 57.24 -21.06 49.75
CA ARG A 140 57.49 -20.78 51.17
C ARG A 140 57.54 -22.05 52.04
N GLY A 141 57.39 -23.24 51.47
CA GLY A 141 57.36 -24.50 52.21
C GLY A 141 56.15 -24.64 53.14
N LYS A 142 55.07 -23.87 52.92
CA LYS A 142 53.89 -23.85 53.80
C LYS A 142 52.88 -24.97 53.51
N LEU A 143 53.16 -25.83 52.53
CA LEU A 143 52.27 -26.90 52.09
C LEU A 143 52.92 -28.25 52.31
N THR A 144 52.16 -29.19 52.88
CA THR A 144 52.53 -30.61 52.93
C THR A 144 52.39 -31.25 51.54
N PRO A 145 53.03 -32.41 51.29
CA PRO A 145 52.88 -33.14 50.01
C PRO A 145 51.42 -33.41 49.64
N VAL A 146 50.57 -33.76 50.62
CA VAL A 146 49.14 -34.00 50.40
C VAL A 146 48.40 -32.72 50.00
N GLU A 147 48.75 -31.58 50.58
CA GLU A 147 48.15 -30.29 50.22
C GLU A 147 48.59 -29.79 48.85
N ILE A 148 49.84 -30.08 48.45
CA ILE A 148 50.34 -29.83 47.10
C ILE A 148 49.50 -30.59 46.08
N GLU A 149 49.29 -31.89 46.28
CA GLU A 149 48.45 -32.70 45.39
C GLU A 149 47.00 -32.19 45.32
N LYS A 150 46.39 -31.88 46.48
CA LYS A 150 45.04 -31.29 46.52
C LYS A 150 44.97 -29.96 45.77
N GLY A 151 46.00 -29.13 45.86
CA GLY A 151 46.10 -27.86 45.13
C GLY A 151 46.21 -28.07 43.63
N ASN A 152 47.08 -28.97 43.19
CA ASN A 152 47.22 -29.36 41.78
C ASN A 152 45.88 -29.84 41.20
N VAL A 153 45.17 -30.73 41.90
CA VAL A 153 43.84 -31.20 41.49
C VAL A 153 42.83 -30.06 41.35
N LYS A 154 42.83 -29.07 42.26
CA LYS A 154 41.94 -27.90 42.17
C LYS A 154 42.27 -27.03 40.94
N ILE A 155 43.56 -26.77 40.69
CA ILE A 155 44.03 -26.01 39.53
C ILE A 155 43.63 -26.73 38.24
N THR A 156 43.88 -28.04 38.13
CA THR A 156 43.48 -28.85 36.96
C THR A 156 41.97 -28.84 36.75
N LYS A 157 41.17 -28.96 37.81
CA LYS A 157 39.70 -28.85 37.71
C LYS A 157 39.26 -27.49 37.16
N GLN A 158 39.91 -26.41 37.56
CA GLN A 158 39.60 -25.07 37.03
C GLN A 158 40.02 -24.94 35.56
N GLN A 159 41.18 -25.48 35.17
CA GLN A 159 41.61 -25.52 33.76
C GLN A 159 40.61 -26.30 32.89
N LEU A 160 40.11 -27.44 33.36
CA LEU A 160 39.09 -28.22 32.66
C LEU A 160 37.79 -27.43 32.48
N LYS A 161 37.32 -26.70 33.49
CA LYS A 161 36.15 -25.82 33.36
C LYS A 161 36.36 -24.74 32.29
N ILE A 162 37.53 -24.12 32.25
CA ILE A 162 37.86 -23.13 31.21
C ILE A 162 37.86 -23.78 29.82
N SER A 163 38.37 -25.01 29.69
CA SER A 163 38.34 -25.77 28.43
C SER A 163 36.90 -26.06 27.99
N GLN A 164 36.01 -26.46 28.91
CA GLN A 164 34.59 -26.67 28.60
C GLN A 164 33.91 -25.38 28.13
N ILE A 165 34.22 -24.24 28.78
CA ILE A 165 33.71 -22.93 28.33
C ILE A 165 34.26 -22.59 26.93
N GLN A 166 35.50 -22.97 26.60
CA GLN A 166 36.04 -22.77 25.25
C GLN A 166 35.27 -23.60 24.21
N GLU A 167 34.92 -24.85 24.51
CA GLU A 167 34.08 -25.67 23.62
C GLU A 167 32.67 -25.07 23.42
N ASP A 168 32.10 -24.48 24.48
CA ASP A 168 30.84 -23.74 24.39
C ASP A 168 30.97 -22.49 23.49
N ILE A 169 32.08 -21.76 23.60
CA ILE A 169 32.39 -20.61 22.72
C ILE A 169 32.49 -21.08 21.26
N ASP A 170 33.25 -22.13 20.99
CA ASP A 170 33.43 -22.65 19.63
C ASP A 170 32.10 -23.10 19.03
N SER A 171 31.26 -23.73 19.85
CA SER A 171 29.90 -24.15 19.47
C SER A 171 28.99 -22.95 19.20
N ALA A 172 29.07 -21.90 20.02
CA ALA A 172 28.33 -20.66 19.84
C ALA A 172 28.79 -19.91 18.58
N GLN A 173 30.10 -19.84 18.34
CA GLN A 173 30.69 -19.22 17.15
C GLN A 173 30.26 -19.96 15.88
N LYS A 174 30.28 -21.30 15.88
CA LYS A 174 29.77 -22.11 14.76
C LYS A 174 28.30 -21.85 14.49
N LYS A 175 27.48 -21.67 15.53
CA LYS A 175 26.06 -21.30 15.36
C LYS A 175 25.90 -19.90 14.78
N LEU A 176 26.68 -18.93 15.26
CA LEU A 176 26.66 -17.56 14.77
C LEU A 176 27.08 -17.49 13.29
N ASN A 177 28.15 -18.19 12.92
CA ASN A 177 28.63 -18.24 11.53
C ASN A 177 27.67 -18.94 10.56
N ARG A 178 26.69 -19.70 11.04
CA ARG A 178 25.62 -20.28 10.22
C ARG A 178 24.42 -19.35 10.04
N LEU A 179 24.32 -18.32 10.88
CA LEU A 179 23.26 -17.31 10.84
C LEU A 179 23.67 -16.05 10.06
N ASN A 180 24.98 -15.82 9.93
CA ASN A 180 25.59 -14.84 9.01
C ASN A 180 25.77 -15.47 7.62
#